data_AF-A0A1F8F0L4-F1
#
_entry.id   AF-A0A1F8F0L4-F1
#
_cell.length_a   1.000
_cell.length_b   1.000
_cell.length_c   1.000
_cell.angle_alpha   90.00
_cell.angle_beta   90.00
_cell.angle_gamma   90.00
#
_symmetry.space_group_name_H-M   'P 1'
#
loop_
_entity.id
_entity.type
_entity.pdbx_description
1 polymer ?
#
loop_
_entity_poly.entity_id
_entity_poly.type
_entity_poly.pdbx_seq_one_letter_code
_entity_poly.pdbx_strand_id
1 'polypeptide(L)' 'MPTTKTRINISLSEDLKKTLSSLANRDNIPEATKAARLLELALEVEEDQVWNKIAEGRDTAKAKHFSHKQAWR' A
#
# COMPACT_ATOMS: atom_id res chain seq x y z
N MET A 1 -11.20 22.99 18.88
CA MET A 1 -11.49 21.54 18.80
C MET A 1 -10.18 20.80 18.67
N PRO A 2 -9.84 19.84 19.55
CA PRO A 2 -8.71 18.97 19.30
C PRO A 2 -9.07 18.13 18.07
N THR A 3 -8.22 18.16 17.05
CA THR A 3 -8.47 17.48 15.78
C THR A 3 -8.53 15.98 16.00
N THR A 4 -9.54 15.31 15.43
CA THR A 4 -9.81 13.85 15.50
C THR A 4 -8.72 12.99 14.85
N LYS A 5 -7.58 13.56 14.50
CA LYS A 5 -6.50 12.87 13.79
C LYS A 5 -5.59 12.17 14.79
N THR A 6 -5.55 10.85 14.73
CA THR A 6 -4.60 10.02 15.47
C THR A 6 -3.18 10.38 15.03
N ARG A 7 -2.27 10.60 16.00
CA ARG A 7 -0.86 10.90 15.74
C ARG A 7 -0.03 9.64 15.96
N ILE A 8 0.87 9.36 15.02
CA ILE A 8 1.83 8.26 15.13
C ILE A 8 3.22 8.89 15.16
N ASN A 9 3.97 8.65 16.24
CA ASN A 9 5.36 9.06 16.35
C ASN A 9 6.24 7.87 15.97
N ILE A 10 7.12 8.05 14.98
CA ILE A 10 8.01 7.00 14.47
C ILE A 10 9.46 7.48 14.50
N SER A 11 10.37 6.59 14.83
CA SER A 11 11.81 6.82 14.70
C SER A 11 12.28 6.32 13.33
N LEU A 12 13.01 7.15 12.60
CA LEU A 12 13.52 6.85 11.27
C LEU A 12 15.06 6.83 11.29
N SER A 13 15.67 5.98 10.47
CA SER A 13 17.11 6.10 10.19
C SER A 13 17.38 7.39 9.41
N GLU A 14 18.62 7.89 9.49
CA GLU A 14 19.01 9.12 8.80
C GLU A 14 18.85 9.00 7.28
N ASP A 15 19.14 7.83 6.72
CA ASP A 15 18.97 7.56 5.28
C ASP A 15 17.51 7.60 4.88
N LEU A 16 16.62 6.96 5.64
CA LEU A 16 15.19 6.95 5.34
C LEU A 16 14.58 8.35 5.44
N LYS A 17 15.02 9.14 6.42
CA LYS A 17 14.63 10.55 6.56
C LYS A 17 15.04 11.37 5.33
N LYS A 18 16.29 11.23 4.86
CA LYS A 18 16.77 11.91 3.65
C LYS A 18 15.97 11.51 2.41
N THR A 19 15.71 10.22 2.24
CA THR A 19 14.89 9.72 1.13
C THR A 19 13.47 10.27 1.19
N LEU A 20 12.82 10.25 2.36
CA LEU A 20 11.48 10.81 2.54
C LEU A 20 11.45 12.30 2.18
N SER A 21 12.43 13.08 2.64
CA SER A 21 12.55 14.50 2.34
C SER A 21 12.72 14.75 0.83
N SER A 22 13.61 14.00 0.18
CA SER A 22 13.81 14.07 -1.27
C SER A 22 12.54 13.75 -2.06
N LEU A 23 11.81 12.70 -1.66
CA LEU A 23 10.56 12.31 -2.29
C LEU A 23 9.44 13.33 -2.08
N ALA A 24 9.35 13.90 -0.88
CA ALA A 24 8.38 14.94 -0.56
C ALA A 24 8.64 16.23 -1.36
N ASN A 25 9.92 16.63 -1.47
CA ASN A 25 10.34 17.77 -2.29
C ASN A 25 10.06 17.55 -3.77
N ARG A 26 10.39 16.37 -4.31
CA ARG A 26 10.10 15.99 -5.71
C ARG A 26 8.62 16.14 -6.04
N ASP A 27 7.76 15.72 -5.12
CA ASP A 27 6.31 15.74 -5.29
C ASP A 27 5.67 17.07 -4.85
N ASN A 28 6.47 18.03 -4.37
CA ASN A 28 6.05 19.34 -3.85
C ASN A 28 4.95 19.25 -2.77
N ILE A 29 5.12 18.34 -1.80
CA ILE A 29 4.19 18.14 -0.68
C ILE A 29 4.93 18.05 0.67
N PRO A 30 4.25 18.26 1.81
CA PRO A 30 4.86 18.07 3.12
C PRO A 30 5.34 16.64 3.37
N GLU A 31 6.45 16.46 4.08
CA GLU A 31 7.01 15.15 4.44
C GLU A 31 6.00 14.25 5.17
N ALA A 32 5.21 14.81 6.09
CA ALA A 32 4.17 14.07 6.80
C ALA A 32 3.09 13.52 5.85
N THR A 33 2.70 14.31 4.83
CA THR A 33 1.75 13.87 3.81
C THR A 33 2.36 12.78 2.94
N LYS A 34 3.64 12.92 2.56
CA LYS A 34 4.33 11.89 1.79
C LYS A 34 4.46 10.58 2.58
N ALA A 35 4.79 10.67 3.87
CA ALA A 35 4.88 9.52 4.76
C ALA A 35 3.52 8.80 4.89
N ALA A 36 2.43 9.55 5.09
CA ALA A 36 1.09 8.97 5.15
C ALA A 36 0.72 8.21 3.86
N ARG A 37 0.98 8.80 2.69
CA ARG A 37 0.73 8.13 1.39
C ARG A 37 1.58 6.89 1.17
N LEU A 38 2.84 6.93 1.61
CA LEU A 38 3.73 5.76 1.52
C LEU A 38 3.27 4.65 2.47
N LEU A 39 2.73 5.00 3.64
CA LEU A 39 2.12 4.03 4.56
C LEU A 39 0.82 3.43 3.97
N GLU A 40 -0.04 4.25 3.36
CA GLU A 40 -1.23 3.78 2.64
C GLU A 40 -0.84 2.77 1.56
N LEU A 41 0.14 3.12 0.71
CA LEU A 41 0.65 2.22 -0.33
C LEU A 41 1.24 0.93 0.25
N ALA A 42 1.97 1.01 1.37
CA ALA A 42 2.51 -0.19 2.01
C ALA A 42 1.40 -1.12 2.53
N LEU A 43 0.32 -0.55 3.08
CA LEU A 43 -0.85 -1.32 3.51
C LEU A 43 -1.56 -1.98 2.33
N GLU A 44 -1.70 -1.27 1.20
CA GLU A 44 -2.24 -1.85 -0.05
C GLU A 44 -1.39 -3.03 -0.53
N VAL A 45 -0.06 -2.93 -0.49
CA VAL A 45 0.85 -4.01 -0.88
C VAL A 45 0.72 -5.22 0.06
N GLU A 46 0.62 -5.01 1.37
CA GLU A 46 0.38 -6.09 2.33
C GLU A 46 -0.97 -6.78 2.09
N GLU A 47 -2.01 -5.99 1.78
CA GLU A 47 -3.32 -6.52 1.39
C GLU A 47 -3.20 -7.38 0.12
N ASP A 48 -2.56 -6.87 -0.93
CA ASP A 48 -2.36 -7.60 -2.20
C ASP A 48 -1.66 -8.95 -2.00
N GLN A 49 -0.68 -9.04 -1.09
CA GLN A 49 -0.04 -10.31 -0.75
C GLN A 49 -1.04 -11.32 -0.17
N VAL A 50 -1.98 -10.88 0.67
CA VAL A 50 -3.05 -11.72 1.21
C VAL A 50 -3.99 -12.19 0.10
N TRP A 51 -4.41 -11.28 -0.79
CA TRP A 51 -5.25 -11.63 -1.94
C TRP A 51 -4.56 -12.63 -2.87
N ASN A 52 -3.27 -12.43 -3.15
CA ASN A 52 -2.49 -13.34 -3.97
C ASN A 52 -2.43 -14.74 -3.34
N LYS A 53 -2.18 -14.84 -2.04
CA LYS A 53 -2.17 -16.14 -1.32
C LYS A 53 -3.51 -16.88 -1.44
N ILE A 54 -4.62 -16.14 -1.39
CA ILE A 54 -5.96 -16.73 -1.58
C ILE A 54 -6.13 -17.18 -3.04
N ALA A 55 -5.68 -16.38 -4.00
CA ALA A 55 -5.75 -16.72 -5.42
C ALA A 55 -4.92 -17.96 -5.76
N GLU A 56 -3.69 -18.05 -5.26
CA GLU A 56 -2.81 -19.23 -5.40
C GLU A 56 -3.47 -20.49 -4.82
N GLY A 57 -4.16 -20.37 -3.68
CA GLY A 57 -4.91 -21.49 -3.10
C GLY A 57 -6.07 -21.98 -3.98
N ARG A 58 -6.59 -21.12 -4.87
CA ARG A 58 -7.66 -21.46 -5.83
C ARG A 58 -7.11 -21.97 -7.15
N ASP A 59 -5.90 -21.55 -7.52
CA ASP A 59 -5.24 -21.93 -8.77
C ASP A 59 -4.64 -23.34 -8.69
N THR A 60 -5.52 -24.32 -8.85
CA THR A 60 -5.17 -25.74 -8.86
C THR A 60 -5.26 -26.31 -10.28
N ALA A 61 -4.57 -27.41 -10.56
CA ALA A 61 -4.62 -28.06 -11.88
C ALA A 61 -6.05 -28.49 -12.32
N LYS A 62 -6.99 -28.61 -11.37
CA LYS A 62 -8.40 -28.94 -11.62
C LYS A 62 -9.32 -27.72 -11.52
N ALA A 63 -8.77 -26.51 -11.37
CA ALA A 63 -9.55 -25.29 -11.25
C ALA A 63 -10.43 -25.07 -12.50
N LYS A 64 -11.67 -24.68 -12.26
CA LYS A 64 -12.60 -24.37 -13.34
C LYS A 64 -12.23 -23.02 -13.94
N HIS A 65 -11.88 -23.02 -15.22
CA HIS A 65 -11.55 -21.82 -15.96
C HIS A 65 -12.82 -21.20 -16.53
N PHE A 66 -12.94 -19.88 -16.40
CA PHE A 66 -14.03 -19.11 -16.98
C PHE A 66 -13.47 -18.18 -18.06
N SER A 67 -14.15 -18.09 -19.19
CA SER A 67 -13.79 -17.10 -20.21
C SER A 67 -14.06 -15.68 -19.69
N HIS A 68 -13.35 -14.68 -20.21
CA HIS A 68 -13.55 -13.28 -19.85
C HIS A 68 -15.03 -12.86 -19.94
N LYS A 69 -15.72 -13.26 -21.01
CA LYS A 69 -17.16 -12.99 -21.20
C LYS A 69 -18.07 -13.63 -20.13
N GLN A 70 -17.65 -14.74 -19.53
CA GLN A 70 -18.38 -15.40 -18.44
C GLN A 70 -18.08 -14.74 -17.08
N ALA A 71 -16.87 -14.22 -16.88
CA ALA A 71 -16.47 -13.59 -15.63
C ALA A 71 -17.04 -12.16 -15.45
N TRP A 72 -17.19 -11.40 -16.54
CA TRP A 72 -17.60 -9.98 -16.54
C TRP A 72 -19.03 -9.76 -17.05
N ARG A 73 -19.90 -10.74 -16.87
CA ARG A 73 -21.29 -10.67 -17.32
C ARG A 73 -22.19 -9.98 -16.32
#